data_AF-A0A8J8T4K5-F1
#
_entry.id   AF-A0A8J8T4K5-F1
#
_cell.length_a   1.000
_cell.length_b   1.000
_cell.length_c   1.000
_cell.angle_alpha   90.00
_cell.angle_beta   90.00
_cell.angle_gamma   90.00
#
_symmetry.space_group_name_H-M   'P 1'
#
loop_
_entity.id
_entity.type
_entity.pdbx_description
1 polymer ?
#
loop_
_entity_poly.entity_id
_entity_poly.type
_entity_poly.pdbx_seq_one_letter_code
_entity_poly.pdbx_strand_id
1 'polypeptide(L)'
;MNNTKQLLNKFKQGRSDLQRADGQTKDRVEVWRKNLHGLTDELMKQAKMLEELGDGAGKSAEGGSELKVDCFDHLVTVISKEIQDSITICKSVLSLPQQHQNKQKKENIESQWRILLDQMKNEVTKVLRYAQDSNSDHMALIAKLLNLKENLQKQIFMGVLYRKLVIWMDLNIQSDEFVHSKVVKAINHITDLKESLHYVPSKMFYQEVDLETPGPYTLTGLNSSQGDGGSMGGAGSSGLGGGTDGSEAVQNLEALTEGFVEMENLIKKNFKLSAEKLLAFTESNPVQITLREELEMVYKDKNQLEEENKNLKLSLISNRENDSKNLLELHNQLEKLKTENQVLALEVEDKIRVNKNQEAYSIKLKHQLKTSDDERNRLKTWYIPRLKETRKYQKELALELDKIKSDAELLPSMFRAEAMFRKQCRQERDEAVEKMTEALKKMQLLEKERMDLRQELDRKERLSLQAIAARSNMKSHLDNATQHLKDTENKIKNMTQRIKDAEEEVQYYKKRHDEMFTSVSALNKRIEELEQHKLHLLEKLKAHGDKGGLEYIVKTQKLDQIKGKELQDRVVVEDYKPELNRTKNMAAQAMSSGEPAAETK
;
A
#
# COMPACT_ATOMS: atom_id res chain seq x y z
N MET A 1 2.07 -14.25 -11.03
CA MET A 1 3.50 -14.18 -10.64
C MET A 1 4.36 -13.20 -11.46
N ASN A 2 4.13 -12.99 -12.76
CA ASN A 2 4.97 -12.07 -13.56
C ASN A 2 4.92 -10.60 -13.09
N ASN A 3 3.77 -10.10 -12.65
CA ASN A 3 3.65 -8.73 -12.12
C ASN A 3 4.47 -8.49 -10.84
N THR A 4 4.51 -9.45 -9.91
CA THR A 4 5.25 -9.32 -8.65
C THR A 4 6.75 -9.28 -8.89
N LYS A 5 7.28 -10.07 -9.83
CA LYS A 5 8.70 -9.98 -10.26
C LYS A 5 9.01 -8.62 -10.87
N GLN A 6 8.12 -8.07 -11.70
CA GLN A 6 8.30 -6.74 -12.28
C GLN A 6 8.27 -5.63 -11.21
N LEU A 7 7.32 -5.71 -10.26
CA LEU A 7 7.24 -4.77 -9.14
C LEU A 7 8.46 -4.86 -8.21
N LEU A 8 8.95 -6.07 -7.93
CA LEU A 8 10.16 -6.28 -7.14
C LEU A 8 11.40 -5.71 -7.83
N ASN A 9 11.51 -5.87 -9.16
CA ASN A 9 12.60 -5.27 -9.93
C ASN A 9 12.50 -3.74 -9.95
N LYS A 10 11.30 -3.17 -10.11
CA LYS A 10 11.06 -1.72 -9.97
C LYS A 10 11.37 -1.21 -8.57
N PHE A 11 11.10 -1.99 -7.54
CA PHE A 11 11.44 -1.67 -6.15
C PHE A 11 12.96 -1.68 -5.92
N LYS A 12 13.67 -2.70 -6.40
CA LYS A 12 15.14 -2.78 -6.37
C LYS A 12 15.78 -1.62 -7.14
N GLN A 13 15.24 -1.30 -8.31
CA GLN A 13 15.68 -0.18 -9.12
C GLN A 13 15.46 1.15 -8.38
N GLY A 14 14.27 1.38 -7.82
CA GLY A 14 13.97 2.57 -7.02
C GLY A 14 14.88 2.72 -5.80
N ARG A 15 15.27 1.61 -5.14
CA ARG A 15 16.25 1.62 -4.04
C ARG A 15 17.65 1.99 -4.52
N SER A 16 18.08 1.51 -5.69
CA SER A 16 19.37 1.91 -6.29
C SER A 16 19.35 3.37 -6.72
N ASP A 17 18.22 3.86 -7.25
CA ASP A 17 18.04 5.25 -7.68
C ASP A 17 17.98 6.23 -6.50
N LEU A 18 17.52 5.77 -5.32
CA LEU A 18 17.57 6.51 -4.06
C LEU A 18 18.98 6.70 -3.51
N GLN A 19 19.95 5.86 -3.89
CA GLN A 19 21.35 6.00 -3.50
C GLN A 19 22.11 7.02 -4.36
N ARG A 20 21.53 7.49 -5.47
CA ARG A 20 22.16 8.50 -6.33
C ARG A 20 21.94 9.90 -5.77
N ALA A 21 23.03 10.61 -5.50
CA ALA A 21 23.04 11.94 -4.90
C ALA A 21 22.91 13.06 -5.96
N ASP A 22 21.73 13.22 -6.57
CA ASP A 22 21.49 14.20 -7.65
C ASP A 22 20.35 15.19 -7.36
N GLY A 23 19.86 15.25 -6.12
CA GLY A 23 18.91 16.29 -5.68
C GLY A 23 17.43 16.06 -6.04
N GLN A 24 17.09 14.99 -6.77
CA GLN A 24 15.69 14.60 -7.06
C GLN A 24 15.11 13.62 -6.02
N THR A 25 15.60 13.67 -4.79
CA THR A 25 15.28 12.68 -3.75
C THR A 25 13.79 12.62 -3.42
N LYS A 26 13.08 13.76 -3.49
CA LYS A 26 11.64 13.82 -3.17
C LYS A 26 10.78 13.00 -4.15
N ASP A 27 10.95 13.22 -5.45
CA ASP A 27 10.16 12.53 -6.48
C ASP A 27 10.51 11.03 -6.52
N ARG A 28 11.77 10.67 -6.24
CA ARG A 28 12.22 9.27 -6.13
C ARG A 28 11.65 8.56 -4.91
N VAL A 29 11.59 9.21 -3.76
CA VAL A 29 10.92 8.67 -2.55
C VAL A 29 9.44 8.44 -2.84
N GLU A 30 8.79 9.33 -3.59
CA GLU A 30 7.37 9.21 -3.91
C GLU A 30 7.09 8.10 -4.94
N VAL A 31 7.94 7.95 -5.96
CA VAL A 31 7.89 6.82 -6.91
C VAL A 31 8.21 5.49 -6.20
N TRP A 32 9.20 5.47 -5.32
CA TRP A 32 9.54 4.30 -4.52
C TRP A 32 8.39 3.90 -3.59
N ARG A 33 7.74 4.89 -2.94
CA ARG A 33 6.55 4.67 -2.10
C ARG A 33 5.37 4.12 -2.91
N LYS A 34 5.11 4.66 -4.11
CA LYS A 34 4.06 4.12 -5.02
C LYS A 34 4.35 2.69 -5.43
N ASN A 35 5.61 2.36 -5.74
CA ASN A 35 6.02 1.00 -6.09
C ASN A 35 5.92 0.04 -4.88
N LEU A 36 6.25 0.51 -3.67
CA LEU A 36 6.09 -0.24 -2.43
C LEU A 36 4.59 -0.53 -2.17
N HIS A 37 3.72 0.48 -2.29
CA HIS A 37 2.28 0.30 -2.16
C HIS A 37 1.74 -0.70 -3.19
N GLY A 38 2.13 -0.57 -4.46
CA GLY A 38 1.73 -1.52 -5.50
C GLY A 38 2.22 -2.94 -5.23
N LEU A 39 3.41 -3.11 -4.64
CA LEU A 39 3.93 -4.42 -4.26
C LEU A 39 3.16 -5.01 -3.06
N THR A 40 2.86 -4.20 -2.04
CA THR A 40 2.07 -4.60 -0.87
C THR A 40 0.65 -4.99 -1.28
N ASP A 41 -0.01 -4.21 -2.13
CA ASP A 41 -1.37 -4.50 -2.61
C ASP A 41 -1.40 -5.78 -3.44
N GLU A 42 -0.41 -6.00 -4.31
CA GLU A 42 -0.32 -7.22 -5.13
C GLU A 42 0.01 -8.46 -4.28
N LEU A 43 0.84 -8.32 -3.23
CA LEU A 43 1.10 -9.39 -2.27
C LEU A 43 -0.12 -9.70 -1.40
N MET A 44 -0.89 -8.69 -0.97
CA MET A 44 -2.16 -8.91 -0.29
C MET A 44 -3.19 -9.57 -1.21
N LYS A 45 -3.28 -9.18 -2.48
CA LYS A 45 -4.12 -9.88 -3.46
C LYS A 45 -3.70 -11.33 -3.66
N GLN A 46 -2.39 -11.61 -3.69
CA GLN A 46 -1.87 -12.98 -3.80
C GLN A 46 -2.11 -13.79 -2.52
N ALA A 47 -1.95 -13.19 -1.36
CA ALA A 47 -2.27 -13.80 -0.08
C ALA A 47 -3.76 -14.12 0.00
N LYS A 48 -4.63 -13.20 -0.43
CA LYS A 48 -6.08 -13.39 -0.51
C LYS A 48 -6.48 -14.46 -1.52
N MET A 49 -5.93 -14.47 -2.74
CA MET A 49 -6.15 -15.57 -3.69
C MET A 49 -5.66 -16.91 -3.15
N LEU A 50 -4.56 -16.94 -2.41
CA LEU A 50 -4.06 -18.17 -1.78
C LEU A 50 -4.90 -18.59 -0.59
N GLU A 51 -5.50 -17.65 0.15
CA GLU A 51 -6.49 -17.90 1.21
C GLU A 51 -7.78 -18.45 0.60
N GLU A 52 -8.27 -17.86 -0.49
CA GLU A 52 -9.39 -18.35 -1.30
C GLU A 52 -9.12 -19.73 -1.93
N LEU A 53 -7.89 -20.04 -2.35
CA LEU A 53 -7.49 -21.39 -2.80
C LEU A 53 -7.33 -22.39 -1.63
N GLY A 54 -7.27 -21.90 -0.39
CA GLY A 54 -7.09 -22.72 0.81
C GLY A 54 -8.36 -23.05 1.52
N ASP A 55 -9.15 -22.01 1.72
CA ASP A 55 -10.51 -22.10 2.18
C ASP A 55 -11.40 -22.58 1.03
N GLY A 56 -11.04 -22.43 -0.24
CA GLY A 56 -11.78 -23.04 -1.35
C GLY A 56 -11.64 -24.56 -1.48
N ALA A 57 -10.81 -25.20 -0.66
CA ALA A 57 -10.84 -26.65 -0.45
C ALA A 57 -11.77 -27.07 0.72
N GLY A 58 -12.37 -26.12 1.45
CA GLY A 58 -13.28 -26.40 2.57
C GLY A 58 -14.48 -25.46 2.74
N LYS A 59 -14.60 -24.40 1.93
CA LYS A 59 -15.54 -23.27 2.03
C LYS A 59 -15.76 -22.59 0.66
N SER A 60 -15.87 -23.38 -0.40
CA SER A 60 -16.45 -22.96 -1.69
C SER A 60 -17.57 -23.91 -2.07
N ALA A 61 -18.62 -23.89 -1.25
CA ALA A 61 -19.97 -24.32 -1.62
C ALA A 61 -21.00 -23.35 -1.01
N GLU A 62 -20.73 -22.04 -1.04
CA GLU A 62 -21.71 -20.98 -0.87
C GLU A 62 -21.74 -20.15 -2.18
N GLY A 63 -22.44 -20.53 -3.26
CA GLY A 63 -23.36 -21.65 -3.43
C GLY A 63 -24.60 -21.61 -2.54
N GLY A 64 -24.90 -20.47 -1.91
CA GLY A 64 -25.98 -20.29 -0.92
C GLY A 64 -27.41 -20.38 -1.46
N SER A 65 -27.65 -21.22 -2.47
CA SER A 65 -28.97 -21.65 -2.95
C SER A 65 -29.08 -23.16 -3.16
N GLU A 66 -28.00 -23.94 -3.06
CA GLU A 66 -28.00 -25.41 -3.35
C GLU A 66 -28.03 -26.31 -2.09
N LEU A 67 -28.11 -25.74 -0.89
CA LEU A 67 -28.28 -26.51 0.36
C LEU A 67 -29.56 -26.16 1.15
N LYS A 68 -30.49 -25.43 0.53
CA LYS A 68 -31.83 -26.02 0.53
C LYS A 68 -31.72 -27.16 -0.46
N VAL A 69 -31.32 -28.34 0.03
CA VAL A 69 -31.78 -29.56 -0.60
C VAL A 69 -33.24 -29.30 -0.83
N ASP A 70 -33.64 -29.10 -2.08
CA ASP A 70 -35.03 -28.80 -2.37
C ASP A 70 -35.80 -29.96 -1.75
N CYS A 71 -36.54 -29.69 -0.67
CA CYS A 71 -37.14 -30.76 0.12
C CYS A 71 -38.02 -31.62 -0.81
N PHE A 72 -38.53 -30.98 -1.87
CA PHE A 72 -39.12 -31.61 -3.03
C PHE A 72 -38.17 -32.58 -3.75
N ASP A 73 -37.02 -32.15 -4.27
CA ASP A 73 -36.06 -33.01 -4.99
C ASP A 73 -35.59 -34.19 -4.14
N HIS A 74 -35.35 -33.97 -2.85
CA HIS A 74 -34.98 -35.06 -1.94
C HIS A 74 -36.11 -36.04 -1.74
N LEU A 75 -37.33 -35.55 -1.51
CA LEU A 75 -38.50 -36.39 -1.37
C LEU A 75 -38.78 -37.19 -2.65
N VAL A 76 -38.68 -36.56 -3.83
CA VAL A 76 -38.81 -37.22 -5.12
C VAL A 76 -37.72 -38.28 -5.30
N THR A 77 -36.48 -37.99 -4.90
CA THR A 77 -35.38 -38.97 -4.97
C THR A 77 -35.63 -40.17 -4.06
N VAL A 78 -36.11 -39.94 -2.83
CA VAL A 78 -36.44 -41.02 -1.89
C VAL A 78 -37.60 -41.87 -2.43
N ILE A 79 -38.71 -41.25 -2.85
CA ILE A 79 -39.86 -41.96 -3.41
C ILE A 79 -39.49 -42.68 -4.71
N SER A 80 -38.65 -42.07 -5.55
CA SER A 80 -38.12 -42.72 -6.77
C SER A 80 -37.39 -44.01 -6.46
N LYS A 81 -36.54 -44.00 -5.43
CA LYS A 81 -35.81 -45.20 -5.00
C LYS A 81 -36.78 -46.27 -4.51
N GLU A 82 -37.76 -45.89 -3.70
CA GLU A 82 -38.78 -46.82 -3.22
C GLU A 82 -39.64 -47.41 -4.34
N ILE A 83 -39.95 -46.64 -5.39
CA ILE A 83 -40.64 -47.12 -6.60
C ILE A 83 -39.77 -48.13 -7.34
N GLN A 84 -38.48 -47.86 -7.51
CA GLN A 84 -37.54 -48.80 -8.16
C GLN A 84 -37.39 -50.10 -7.37
N ASP A 85 -37.29 -50.00 -6.04
CA ASP A 85 -37.26 -51.15 -5.14
C ASP A 85 -38.58 -51.94 -5.24
N SER A 86 -39.72 -51.24 -5.29
CA SER A 86 -41.04 -51.86 -5.49
C SER A 86 -41.14 -52.62 -6.82
N ILE A 87 -40.65 -52.07 -7.93
CA ILE A 87 -40.61 -52.77 -9.23
C ILE A 87 -39.71 -54.01 -9.17
N THR A 88 -38.58 -53.92 -8.47
CA THR A 88 -37.69 -55.06 -8.26
C THR A 88 -38.38 -56.18 -7.49
N ILE A 89 -39.20 -55.83 -6.49
CA ILE A 89 -40.05 -56.77 -5.77
C ILE A 89 -41.15 -57.32 -6.70
N CYS A 90 -41.85 -56.48 -7.47
CA CYS A 90 -42.86 -56.89 -8.46
C CYS A 90 -42.31 -57.97 -9.38
N LYS A 91 -41.09 -57.82 -9.90
CA LYS A 91 -40.42 -58.84 -10.73
C LYS A 91 -40.31 -60.20 -10.05
N SER A 92 -40.10 -60.22 -8.74
CA SER A 92 -39.97 -61.46 -7.97
C SER A 92 -41.33 -62.14 -7.71
N VAL A 93 -42.40 -61.36 -7.49
CA VAL A 93 -43.72 -61.85 -7.05
C VAL A 93 -44.77 -61.94 -8.16
N LEU A 94 -44.61 -61.19 -9.25
CA LEU A 94 -45.56 -61.10 -10.36
C LEU A 94 -44.96 -61.68 -11.65
N SER A 95 -45.83 -61.92 -12.63
CA SER A 95 -45.48 -62.31 -14.00
C SER A 95 -45.96 -61.24 -14.99
N LEU A 96 -45.33 -61.12 -16.15
CA LEU A 96 -45.80 -60.20 -17.19
C LEU A 96 -46.93 -60.84 -18.02
N PRO A 97 -47.97 -60.08 -18.43
CA PRO A 97 -49.05 -60.60 -19.27
C PRO A 97 -48.53 -61.28 -20.55
N GLN A 98 -49.15 -62.40 -20.93
CA GLN A 98 -48.74 -63.23 -22.08
C GLN A 98 -48.85 -62.55 -23.45
N GLN A 99 -49.51 -61.39 -23.57
CA GLN A 99 -49.71 -60.71 -24.86
C GLN A 99 -48.39 -60.27 -25.56
N HIS A 100 -47.25 -60.33 -24.86
CA HIS A 100 -45.93 -60.06 -25.44
C HIS A 100 -45.07 -61.31 -25.71
N GLN A 101 -45.62 -62.52 -25.58
CA GLN A 101 -44.89 -63.78 -25.77
C GLN A 101 -44.99 -64.35 -27.20
N ASN A 102 -44.88 -63.49 -28.23
CA ASN A 102 -44.55 -63.99 -29.56
C ASN A 102 -43.06 -64.38 -29.62
N LYS A 103 -42.81 -65.70 -29.53
CA LYS A 103 -41.63 -66.47 -29.99
C LYS A 103 -40.22 -66.16 -29.48
N GLN A 104 -39.95 -65.17 -28.62
CA GLN A 104 -38.56 -64.90 -28.20
C GLN A 104 -38.23 -65.29 -26.74
N LYS A 105 -37.08 -65.98 -26.64
CA LYS A 105 -36.39 -66.64 -25.51
C LYS A 105 -36.48 -65.90 -24.16
N LYS A 106 -36.20 -66.61 -23.06
CA LYS A 106 -36.08 -66.10 -21.66
C LYS A 106 -35.36 -64.75 -21.50
N GLU A 107 -34.40 -64.43 -22.38
CA GLU A 107 -33.74 -63.10 -22.45
C GLU A 107 -34.72 -61.94 -22.69
N ASN A 108 -35.85 -62.20 -23.36
CA ASN A 108 -36.89 -61.23 -23.64
C ASN A 108 -37.65 -60.80 -22.37
N ILE A 109 -37.93 -61.72 -21.43
CA ILE A 109 -38.67 -61.39 -20.20
C ILE A 109 -37.83 -60.45 -19.31
N GLU A 110 -36.53 -60.73 -19.20
CA GLU A 110 -35.61 -59.88 -18.43
C GLU A 110 -35.47 -58.50 -19.08
N SER A 111 -35.45 -58.44 -20.41
CA SER A 111 -35.49 -57.20 -21.17
C SER A 111 -36.78 -56.41 -20.92
N GLN A 112 -37.94 -57.08 -20.89
CA GLN A 112 -39.23 -56.45 -20.64
C GLN A 112 -39.33 -55.83 -19.24
N TRP A 113 -38.86 -56.53 -18.20
CA TRP A 113 -38.79 -55.94 -16.86
C TRP A 113 -37.84 -54.74 -16.79
N ARG A 114 -36.74 -54.75 -17.56
CA ARG A 114 -35.85 -53.60 -17.68
C ARG A 114 -36.54 -52.42 -18.36
N ILE A 115 -37.30 -52.67 -19.43
CA ILE A 115 -38.11 -51.66 -20.11
C ILE A 115 -39.13 -51.04 -19.16
N LEU A 116 -39.85 -51.86 -18.37
CA LEU A 116 -40.78 -51.36 -17.35
C LEU A 116 -40.08 -50.51 -16.29
N LEU A 117 -38.91 -50.94 -15.80
CA LEU A 117 -38.12 -50.15 -14.84
C LEU A 117 -37.70 -48.80 -15.43
N ASP A 118 -37.29 -48.77 -16.69
CA ASP A 118 -36.91 -47.53 -17.37
C ASP A 118 -38.13 -46.64 -17.67
N GLN A 119 -39.29 -47.23 -18.00
CA GLN A 119 -40.56 -46.50 -18.09
C GLN A 119 -40.92 -45.85 -16.75
N MET A 120 -40.80 -46.56 -15.63
CA MET A 120 -41.05 -45.99 -14.30
C MET A 120 -40.07 -44.87 -13.94
N LYS A 121 -38.78 -45.01 -14.29
CA LYS A 121 -37.81 -43.91 -14.15
C LYS A 121 -38.19 -42.70 -15.01
N ASN A 122 -38.69 -42.92 -16.22
CA ASN A 122 -39.15 -41.85 -17.09
C ASN A 122 -40.38 -41.15 -16.50
N GLU A 123 -41.35 -41.88 -15.92
CA GLU A 123 -42.47 -41.29 -15.19
C GLU A 123 -41.98 -40.41 -14.03
N VAL A 124 -41.10 -40.91 -13.16
CA VAL A 124 -40.51 -40.10 -12.08
C VAL A 124 -39.78 -38.86 -12.63
N THR A 125 -39.05 -39.01 -13.74
CA THR A 125 -38.34 -37.89 -14.37
C THR A 125 -39.30 -36.84 -14.93
N LYS A 126 -40.49 -37.23 -15.41
CA LYS A 126 -41.53 -36.27 -15.82
C LYS A 126 -41.95 -35.40 -14.65
N VAL A 127 -42.03 -35.94 -13.42
CA VAL A 127 -42.38 -35.15 -12.23
C VAL A 127 -41.34 -34.07 -11.94
N LEU A 128 -40.04 -34.39 -12.03
CA LEU A 128 -38.98 -33.39 -11.89
C LEU A 128 -39.05 -32.32 -12.99
N ARG A 129 -39.42 -32.70 -14.23
CA ARG A 129 -39.62 -31.73 -15.32
C ARG A 129 -40.83 -30.84 -15.08
N TYR A 130 -41.95 -31.39 -14.59
CA TYR A 130 -43.12 -30.59 -14.26
C TYR A 130 -42.86 -29.63 -13.10
N ALA A 131 -42.04 -30.03 -12.13
CA ALA A 131 -41.65 -29.19 -11.00
C ALA A 131 -40.84 -27.95 -11.40
N GLN A 132 -40.22 -27.94 -12.59
CA GLN A 132 -39.52 -26.77 -13.14
C GLN A 132 -40.47 -25.68 -13.63
N ASP A 133 -41.76 -25.97 -13.83
CA ASP A 133 -42.76 -24.95 -14.12
C ASP A 133 -43.07 -24.18 -12.83
N SER A 134 -42.93 -22.85 -12.88
CA SER A 134 -43.20 -21.95 -11.75
C SER A 134 -44.64 -22.02 -11.23
N ASN A 135 -45.57 -22.52 -12.06
CA ASN A 135 -46.98 -22.68 -11.69
C ASN A 135 -47.34 -24.11 -11.25
N SER A 136 -46.36 -25.02 -11.19
CA SER A 136 -46.63 -26.41 -10.81
C SER A 136 -46.93 -26.52 -9.31
N ASP A 137 -48.00 -27.25 -8.99
CA ASP A 137 -48.29 -27.64 -7.61
C ASP A 137 -47.42 -28.85 -7.24
N HIS A 138 -46.31 -28.56 -6.56
CA HIS A 138 -45.38 -29.57 -6.05
C HIS A 138 -46.06 -30.62 -5.17
N MET A 139 -47.11 -30.25 -4.42
CA MET A 139 -47.84 -31.22 -3.58
C MET A 139 -48.68 -32.17 -4.44
N ALA A 140 -49.31 -31.68 -5.50
CA ALA A 140 -50.03 -32.52 -6.46
C ALA A 140 -49.08 -33.49 -7.18
N LEU A 141 -47.87 -33.04 -7.51
CA LEU A 141 -46.82 -33.88 -8.10
C LEU A 141 -46.32 -34.97 -7.15
N ILE A 142 -46.08 -34.63 -5.88
CA ILE A 142 -45.75 -35.62 -4.84
C ILE A 142 -46.89 -36.62 -4.66
N ALA A 143 -48.14 -36.16 -4.65
CA ALA A 143 -49.31 -37.04 -4.55
C ALA A 143 -49.38 -38.05 -5.70
N LYS A 144 -49.09 -37.64 -6.94
CA LYS A 144 -48.99 -38.57 -8.08
C LYS A 144 -47.90 -39.63 -7.88
N LEU A 145 -46.73 -39.26 -7.37
CA LEU A 145 -45.67 -40.23 -7.06
C LEU A 145 -46.05 -41.18 -5.93
N LEU A 146 -46.72 -40.70 -4.89
CA LEU A 146 -47.21 -41.54 -3.79
C LEU A 146 -48.30 -42.50 -4.26
N ASN A 147 -49.22 -42.07 -5.13
CA ASN A 147 -50.22 -42.95 -5.76
C ASN A 147 -49.55 -44.04 -6.62
N LEU A 148 -48.53 -43.69 -7.40
CA LEU A 148 -47.76 -44.65 -8.19
C LEU A 148 -47.10 -45.69 -7.28
N LYS A 149 -46.41 -45.25 -6.22
CA LYS A 149 -45.81 -46.12 -5.20
C LYS A 149 -46.85 -47.04 -4.56
N GLU A 150 -47.99 -46.49 -4.15
CA GLU A 150 -49.04 -47.24 -3.46
C GLU A 150 -49.68 -48.30 -4.36
N ASN A 151 -49.93 -47.97 -5.63
CA ASN A 151 -50.47 -48.94 -6.59
C ASN A 151 -49.50 -50.10 -6.84
N LEU A 152 -48.18 -49.84 -6.85
CA LEU A 152 -47.18 -50.90 -6.89
C LEU A 152 -47.21 -51.74 -5.62
N GLN A 153 -47.25 -51.13 -4.43
CA GLN A 153 -47.33 -51.84 -3.15
C GLN A 153 -48.59 -52.70 -3.06
N LYS A 154 -49.75 -52.19 -3.52
CA LYS A 154 -51.01 -52.92 -3.62
C LYS A 154 -50.86 -54.19 -4.45
N GLN A 155 -50.20 -54.10 -5.61
CA GLN A 155 -49.93 -55.27 -6.46
C GLN A 155 -48.93 -56.24 -5.84
N ILE A 156 -47.90 -55.74 -5.14
CA ILE A 156 -46.94 -56.59 -4.42
C ILE A 156 -47.66 -57.41 -3.35
N PHE A 157 -48.43 -56.75 -2.47
CA PHE A 157 -49.14 -57.43 -1.39
C PHE A 157 -50.17 -58.42 -1.93
N MET A 158 -50.91 -58.05 -2.98
CA MET A 158 -51.84 -58.96 -3.63
C MET A 158 -51.12 -60.13 -4.31
N GLY A 159 -49.97 -59.91 -4.94
CA GLY A 159 -49.16 -60.95 -5.56
C GLY A 159 -48.58 -61.95 -4.56
N VAL A 160 -48.12 -61.48 -3.39
CA VAL A 160 -47.66 -62.36 -2.30
C VAL A 160 -48.84 -63.14 -1.71
N LEU A 161 -49.98 -62.48 -1.47
CA LEU A 161 -51.20 -63.14 -0.98
C LEU A 161 -51.70 -64.20 -1.96
N TYR A 162 -51.72 -63.87 -3.25
CA TYR A 162 -52.04 -64.79 -4.33
C TYR A 162 -51.15 -66.02 -4.29
N ARG A 163 -49.83 -65.84 -4.19
CA ARG A 163 -48.87 -66.95 -4.15
C ARG A 163 -49.09 -67.84 -2.91
N LYS A 164 -49.36 -67.24 -1.74
CA LYS A 164 -49.73 -67.96 -0.51
C LYS A 164 -50.97 -68.82 -0.73
N LEU A 165 -52.03 -68.27 -1.32
CA LEU A 165 -53.28 -68.99 -1.55
C LEU A 165 -53.14 -70.10 -2.60
N VAL A 166 -52.34 -69.89 -3.63
CA VAL A 166 -52.01 -70.93 -4.61
C VAL A 166 -51.30 -72.11 -3.93
N ILE A 167 -50.33 -71.84 -3.05
CA ILE A 167 -49.66 -72.88 -2.26
C ILE A 167 -50.66 -73.61 -1.34
N TRP A 168 -51.57 -72.88 -0.70
CA TRP A 168 -52.62 -73.51 0.11
C TRP A 168 -53.51 -74.43 -0.71
N MET A 169 -53.89 -74.00 -1.91
CA MET A 169 -54.67 -74.83 -2.82
C MET A 169 -53.89 -76.08 -3.26
N ASP A 170 -52.58 -75.98 -3.50
CA ASP A 170 -51.72 -77.14 -3.78
C ASP A 170 -51.66 -78.13 -2.61
N LEU A 171 -51.59 -77.60 -1.39
CA LEU A 171 -51.58 -78.39 -0.17
C LEU A 171 -52.98 -78.84 0.26
N ASN A 172 -54.01 -78.52 -0.52
CA ASN A 172 -55.42 -78.78 -0.22
C ASN A 172 -55.87 -78.27 1.16
N ILE A 173 -55.34 -77.12 1.57
CA ILE A 173 -55.74 -76.41 2.79
C ILE A 173 -56.95 -75.55 2.44
N GLN A 174 -58.10 -75.85 3.07
CA GLN A 174 -59.31 -75.03 2.92
C GLN A 174 -59.16 -73.74 3.73
N SER A 175 -59.54 -72.62 3.12
CA SER A 175 -59.68 -71.35 3.84
C SER A 175 -60.89 -71.39 4.76
N ASP A 176 -60.79 -70.76 5.92
CA ASP A 176 -61.90 -70.66 6.87
C ASP A 176 -63.12 -69.93 6.27
N GLU A 177 -64.31 -70.18 6.83
CA GLU A 177 -65.58 -69.60 6.36
C GLU A 177 -65.62 -68.07 6.52
N PHE A 178 -64.86 -67.53 7.48
CA PHE A 178 -64.73 -66.11 7.76
C PHE A 178 -63.31 -65.62 7.44
N VAL A 179 -63.07 -65.26 6.18
CA VAL A 179 -61.79 -64.72 5.73
C VAL A 179 -61.90 -63.25 5.34
N HIS A 180 -60.78 -62.53 5.45
CA HIS A 180 -60.70 -61.12 5.07
C HIS A 180 -61.16 -60.90 3.60
N SER A 181 -61.87 -59.80 3.33
CA SER A 181 -62.47 -59.54 2.00
C SER A 181 -61.45 -59.57 0.85
N LYS A 182 -60.20 -59.17 1.10
CA LYS A 182 -59.08 -59.23 0.15
C LYS A 182 -58.64 -60.66 -0.17
N VAL A 183 -58.72 -61.58 0.78
CA VAL A 183 -58.49 -63.01 0.56
C VAL A 183 -59.55 -63.56 -0.40
N VAL A 184 -60.82 -63.22 -0.17
CA VAL A 184 -61.91 -63.61 -1.09
C VAL A 184 -61.67 -63.06 -2.50
N LYS A 185 -61.28 -61.78 -2.62
CA LYS A 185 -60.92 -61.19 -3.93
C LYS A 185 -59.78 -61.95 -4.62
N ALA A 186 -58.74 -62.33 -3.89
CA ALA A 186 -57.63 -63.11 -4.44
C ALA A 186 -58.05 -64.52 -4.86
N ILE A 187 -58.93 -65.19 -4.09
CA ILE A 187 -59.49 -66.50 -4.45
C ILE A 187 -60.35 -66.41 -5.72
N ASN A 188 -61.21 -65.40 -5.82
CA ASN A 188 -62.02 -65.18 -7.02
C ASN A 188 -61.10 -64.94 -8.22
N HIS A 189 -60.05 -64.13 -8.07
CA HIS A 189 -59.08 -63.90 -9.13
C HIS A 189 -58.34 -65.17 -9.56
N ILE A 190 -57.97 -66.04 -8.60
CA ILE A 190 -57.39 -67.37 -8.91
C ILE A 190 -58.37 -68.23 -9.71
N THR A 191 -59.65 -68.22 -9.34
CA THR A 191 -60.71 -68.97 -10.04
C THR A 191 -60.93 -68.43 -11.46
N ASP A 192 -61.01 -67.11 -11.63
CA ASP A 192 -61.14 -66.46 -12.93
C ASP A 192 -59.95 -66.80 -13.85
N LEU A 193 -58.74 -66.79 -13.31
CA LEU A 193 -57.53 -67.21 -14.04
C LEU A 193 -57.55 -68.69 -14.39
N LYS A 194 -58.02 -69.55 -13.47
CA LYS A 194 -58.19 -70.99 -13.73
C LYS A 194 -59.17 -71.27 -14.84
N GLU A 195 -60.29 -70.55 -14.86
CA GLU A 195 -61.33 -70.70 -15.87
C GLU A 195 -60.86 -70.21 -17.24
N SER A 196 -60.21 -69.05 -17.28
CA SER A 196 -59.73 -68.43 -18.52
C SER A 196 -58.51 -69.12 -19.13
N LEU A 197 -57.55 -69.57 -18.32
CA LEU A 197 -56.31 -70.19 -18.79
C LEU A 197 -56.34 -71.73 -18.75
N HIS A 198 -57.35 -72.33 -18.12
CA HIS A 198 -57.44 -73.77 -17.80
C HIS A 198 -56.34 -74.30 -16.88
N TYR A 199 -55.47 -73.44 -16.36
CA TYR A 199 -54.51 -73.71 -15.30
C TYR A 199 -54.42 -72.50 -14.37
N VAL A 200 -53.87 -72.68 -13.17
CA VAL A 200 -53.70 -71.59 -12.21
C VAL A 200 -52.23 -71.16 -12.21
N PRO A 201 -51.91 -69.93 -12.64
CA PRO A 201 -50.56 -69.41 -12.63
C PRO A 201 -49.94 -69.39 -11.23
N SER A 202 -48.64 -69.63 -11.16
CA SER A 202 -47.81 -69.55 -9.95
C SER A 202 -47.61 -68.12 -9.46
N LYS A 203 -47.73 -67.13 -10.36
CA LYS A 203 -47.63 -65.70 -10.07
C LYS A 203 -48.77 -64.94 -10.73
N MET A 204 -49.30 -63.95 -10.02
CA MET A 204 -50.28 -63.01 -10.56
C MET A 204 -49.65 -62.15 -11.67
N PHE A 205 -50.45 -61.71 -12.65
CA PHE A 205 -49.97 -60.83 -13.71
C PHE A 205 -49.82 -59.38 -13.23
N TYR A 206 -48.72 -58.73 -13.63
CA TYR A 206 -48.47 -57.32 -13.42
C TYR A 206 -49.47 -56.49 -14.22
N GLN A 207 -50.07 -55.49 -13.57
CA GLN A 207 -50.91 -54.48 -14.21
C GLN A 207 -50.08 -53.20 -14.34
N GLU A 208 -50.05 -52.62 -15.53
CA GLU A 208 -49.32 -51.37 -15.75
C GLU A 208 -49.90 -50.24 -14.89
N VAL A 209 -49.01 -49.46 -14.29
CA VAL A 209 -49.34 -48.30 -13.45
C VAL A 209 -48.59 -47.11 -14.00
N ASP A 210 -49.27 -45.96 -14.06
CA ASP A 210 -48.69 -44.68 -14.49
C ASP A 210 -48.97 -43.57 -13.46
N LEU A 211 -48.50 -42.35 -13.74
CA LEU A 211 -48.73 -41.18 -12.87
C LEU A 211 -50.19 -40.70 -12.83
N GLU A 212 -51.01 -41.09 -13.81
CA GLU A 212 -52.41 -40.70 -13.89
C GLU A 212 -53.33 -41.73 -13.21
N THR A 213 -52.78 -42.88 -12.81
CA THR A 213 -53.50 -43.89 -12.06
C THR A 213 -53.96 -43.29 -10.73
N PRO A 214 -55.28 -43.19 -10.48
CA PRO A 214 -55.80 -42.56 -9.28
C PRO A 214 -55.40 -43.37 -8.04
N GLY A 215 -55.21 -42.67 -6.92
CA GLY A 215 -54.97 -43.28 -5.62
C GLY A 215 -55.46 -42.37 -4.49
N PRO A 216 -55.27 -42.75 -3.22
CA PRO A 216 -55.84 -42.02 -2.09
C PRO A 216 -55.20 -40.65 -1.87
N TYR A 217 -54.05 -40.36 -2.49
CA TYR A 217 -53.43 -39.04 -2.45
C TYR A 217 -53.97 -38.10 -3.54
N THR A 218 -54.82 -38.57 -4.47
CA THR A 218 -55.44 -37.70 -5.47
C THR A 218 -56.34 -36.66 -4.80
N LEU A 219 -55.95 -35.37 -4.87
CA LEU A 219 -56.73 -34.25 -4.34
C LEU A 219 -58.02 -34.04 -5.15
N THR A 220 -59.07 -34.79 -4.84
CA THR A 220 -60.37 -34.75 -5.54
C THR A 220 -61.25 -33.55 -5.17
N GLY A 221 -60.76 -32.55 -4.43
CA GLY A 221 -61.63 -31.62 -3.69
C GLY A 221 -61.53 -30.11 -3.93
N LEU A 222 -60.58 -29.57 -4.70
CA LEU A 222 -60.30 -28.13 -4.62
C LEU A 222 -60.77 -27.24 -5.79
N ASN A 223 -61.22 -27.81 -6.92
CA ASN A 223 -61.56 -27.00 -8.11
C ASN A 223 -63.00 -27.14 -8.65
N SER A 224 -63.95 -27.69 -7.89
CA SER A 224 -65.36 -27.82 -8.34
C SER A 224 -66.35 -26.85 -7.66
N SER A 225 -65.88 -25.75 -7.07
CA SER A 225 -66.76 -24.71 -6.50
C SER A 225 -66.99 -23.53 -7.45
N GLN A 226 -67.46 -23.77 -8.69
CA GLN A 226 -68.09 -22.69 -9.46
C GLN A 226 -69.03 -23.18 -10.57
N GLY A 227 -70.34 -23.20 -10.25
CA GLY A 227 -71.48 -23.20 -11.19
C GLY A 227 -71.71 -24.52 -11.95
N ASP A 228 -72.93 -24.96 -12.26
CA ASP A 228 -74.25 -24.37 -12.15
C ASP A 228 -75.29 -25.50 -12.40
N GLY A 229 -76.47 -25.34 -11.80
CA GLY A 229 -77.76 -25.96 -12.09
C GLY A 229 -77.88 -27.37 -12.70
N GLY A 230 -78.32 -28.32 -11.87
CA GLY A 230 -79.50 -29.13 -12.19
C GLY A 230 -79.30 -30.55 -12.71
N SER A 231 -79.45 -31.52 -11.81
CA SER A 231 -80.25 -32.72 -12.12
C SER A 231 -80.65 -33.42 -10.82
N MET A 232 -81.93 -33.31 -10.49
CA MET A 232 -82.61 -34.14 -9.52
C MET A 232 -82.70 -35.58 -10.02
N GLY A 233 -82.46 -36.54 -9.13
CA GLY A 233 -83.07 -37.87 -9.23
C GLY A 233 -82.09 -39.02 -9.12
N GLY A 234 -81.90 -39.50 -7.89
CA GLY A 234 -81.13 -40.72 -7.65
C GLY A 234 -81.03 -41.05 -6.17
N ALA A 235 -82.18 -41.38 -5.56
CA ALA A 235 -82.24 -41.91 -4.19
C ALA A 235 -81.47 -43.24 -4.12
N GLY A 236 -80.38 -43.27 -3.37
CA GLY A 236 -79.55 -44.45 -3.19
C GLY A 236 -78.66 -44.35 -1.95
N SER A 237 -79.25 -44.64 -0.79
CA SER A 237 -78.59 -45.19 0.39
C SER A 237 -77.29 -44.51 0.85
N SER A 238 -77.43 -43.32 1.45
CA SER A 238 -76.42 -42.72 2.33
C SER A 238 -76.31 -43.53 3.63
N GLY A 239 -75.52 -44.61 3.60
CA GLY A 239 -74.98 -45.25 4.78
C GLY A 239 -73.86 -44.39 5.34
N LEU A 240 -74.15 -43.66 6.41
CA LEU A 240 -73.19 -42.97 7.28
C LEU A 240 -72.30 -44.01 7.99
N GLY A 241 -71.41 -44.64 7.25
CA GLY A 241 -70.26 -45.37 7.77
C GLY A 241 -69.03 -44.56 7.44
N GLY A 242 -68.65 -43.63 8.31
CA GLY A 242 -67.35 -42.96 8.29
C GLY A 242 -66.24 -43.95 8.65
N GLY A 243 -66.15 -45.03 7.89
CA GLY A 243 -64.97 -45.88 7.86
C GLY A 243 -63.86 -45.04 7.29
N THR A 244 -62.82 -44.83 8.09
CA THR A 244 -61.51 -44.50 7.57
C THR A 244 -61.19 -45.53 6.50
N ASP A 245 -61.45 -45.21 5.23
CA ASP A 245 -60.97 -45.97 4.08
C ASP A 245 -59.45 -45.83 4.11
N GLY A 246 -58.83 -46.64 4.96
CA GLY A 246 -57.39 -46.82 4.98
C GLY A 246 -56.95 -47.16 3.57
N SER A 247 -55.80 -46.60 3.20
CA SER A 247 -55.09 -46.90 1.95
C SER A 247 -55.31 -48.37 1.57
N GLU A 248 -55.71 -48.63 0.32
CA GLU A 248 -56.08 -49.97 -0.12
C GLU A 248 -54.89 -50.95 0.03
N ALA A 249 -53.67 -50.42 -0.03
CA ALA A 249 -52.45 -51.15 0.28
C ALA A 249 -52.37 -51.59 1.75
N VAL A 250 -52.82 -50.77 2.71
CA VAL A 250 -52.90 -51.14 4.14
C VAL A 250 -53.85 -52.31 4.35
N GLN A 251 -55.05 -52.26 3.76
CA GLN A 251 -55.99 -53.38 3.83
C GLN A 251 -55.43 -54.66 3.21
N ASN A 252 -54.64 -54.54 2.14
CA ASN A 252 -53.96 -55.68 1.54
C ASN A 252 -52.84 -56.22 2.45
N LEU A 253 -52.11 -55.33 3.13
CA LEU A 253 -51.05 -55.69 4.07
C LEU A 253 -51.61 -56.36 5.34
N GLU A 254 -52.72 -55.86 5.88
CA GLU A 254 -53.43 -56.48 7.01
C GLU A 254 -53.86 -57.90 6.65
N ALA A 255 -54.56 -58.06 5.52
CA ALA A 255 -54.97 -59.38 5.01
C ALA A 255 -53.79 -60.34 4.78
N LEU A 256 -52.67 -59.79 4.28
CA LEU A 256 -51.44 -60.56 4.08
C LEU A 256 -50.86 -61.02 5.42
N THR A 257 -50.78 -60.12 6.39
CA THR A 257 -50.21 -60.38 7.72
C THR A 257 -51.04 -61.40 8.48
N GLU A 258 -52.36 -61.23 8.53
CA GLU A 258 -53.29 -62.20 9.11
C GLU A 258 -53.13 -63.57 8.43
N GLY A 259 -53.11 -63.59 7.10
CA GLY A 259 -52.94 -64.81 6.33
C GLY A 259 -51.60 -65.53 6.60
N PHE A 260 -50.51 -64.80 6.84
CA PHE A 260 -49.23 -65.42 7.20
C PHE A 260 -49.19 -65.88 8.65
N VAL A 261 -49.83 -65.18 9.58
CA VAL A 261 -49.96 -65.64 10.97
C VAL A 261 -50.75 -66.95 11.02
N GLU A 262 -51.83 -67.06 10.25
CA GLU A 262 -52.56 -68.33 10.07
C GLU A 262 -51.67 -69.44 9.52
N MET A 263 -50.89 -69.16 8.46
CA MET A 263 -49.95 -70.11 7.89
C MET A 263 -48.90 -70.55 8.91
N GLU A 264 -48.31 -69.62 9.65
CA GLU A 264 -47.32 -69.90 10.68
C GLU A 264 -47.91 -70.77 11.78
N ASN A 265 -49.11 -70.46 12.26
CA ASN A 265 -49.82 -71.26 13.26
C ASN A 265 -50.12 -72.67 12.77
N LEU A 266 -50.53 -72.81 11.51
CA LEU A 266 -50.80 -74.11 10.89
C LEU A 266 -49.52 -74.93 10.72
N ILE A 267 -48.41 -74.30 10.33
CA ILE A 267 -47.09 -74.94 10.26
C ILE A 267 -46.62 -75.38 11.64
N LYS A 268 -46.70 -74.49 12.65
CA LYS A 268 -46.33 -74.81 14.05
C LYS A 268 -47.16 -75.97 14.60
N LYS A 269 -48.46 -75.98 14.33
CA LYS A 269 -49.41 -77.01 14.81
C LYS A 269 -49.18 -78.36 14.14
N ASN A 270 -48.99 -78.38 12.81
CA ASN A 270 -48.98 -79.62 12.04
C ASN A 270 -47.58 -80.20 11.82
N PHE A 271 -46.54 -79.37 11.74
CA PHE A 271 -45.19 -79.85 11.37
C PHE A 271 -44.24 -80.04 12.57
N LYS A 272 -44.55 -79.51 13.77
CA LYS A 272 -43.73 -79.64 15.00
C LYS A 272 -42.21 -79.52 14.78
N LEU A 273 -41.79 -78.70 13.82
CA LEU A 273 -40.38 -78.50 13.49
C LEU A 273 -39.75 -77.57 14.54
N SER A 274 -38.59 -77.95 15.07
CA SER A 274 -37.80 -77.04 15.91
C SER A 274 -37.27 -75.88 15.06
N ALA A 275 -37.10 -74.70 15.68
CA ALA A 275 -36.64 -73.49 14.98
C ALA A 275 -35.34 -73.71 14.18
N GLU A 276 -34.41 -74.51 14.70
CA GLU A 276 -33.17 -74.89 14.00
C GLU A 276 -33.40 -75.72 12.74
N LYS A 277 -34.37 -76.65 12.74
CA LYS A 277 -34.68 -77.47 11.56
C LYS A 277 -35.36 -76.65 10.47
N LEU A 278 -36.15 -75.65 10.86
CA LEU A 278 -36.75 -74.69 9.93
C LEU A 278 -35.68 -73.84 9.23
N LEU A 279 -34.71 -73.31 9.98
CA LEU A 279 -33.56 -72.56 9.43
C LEU A 279 -32.69 -73.42 8.50
N ALA A 280 -32.34 -74.63 8.93
CA ALA A 280 -31.58 -75.57 8.10
C ALA A 280 -32.33 -75.94 6.82
N PHE A 281 -33.66 -76.11 6.88
CA PHE A 281 -34.48 -76.38 5.70
C PHE A 281 -34.53 -75.19 4.74
N THR A 282 -34.63 -73.95 5.25
CA THR A 282 -34.61 -72.76 4.39
C THR A 282 -33.26 -72.50 3.71
N GLU A 283 -32.14 -72.85 4.36
CA GLU A 283 -30.80 -72.62 3.81
C GLU A 283 -30.31 -73.73 2.87
N SER A 284 -30.82 -74.96 3.02
CA SER A 284 -30.35 -76.13 2.26
C SER A 284 -31.25 -76.55 1.11
N ASN A 285 -32.43 -75.95 0.94
CA ASN A 285 -33.34 -76.33 -0.13
C ASN A 285 -32.94 -75.61 -1.44
N PRO A 286 -32.34 -76.30 -2.43
CA PRO A 286 -32.19 -75.71 -3.76
C PRO A 286 -33.57 -75.34 -4.29
N VAL A 287 -33.69 -74.27 -5.06
CA VAL A 287 -34.96 -73.82 -5.66
C VAL A 287 -35.56 -74.97 -6.47
N GLN A 288 -36.41 -75.76 -5.84
CA GLN A 288 -37.12 -76.85 -6.49
C GLN A 288 -38.22 -76.19 -7.32
N ILE A 289 -38.15 -76.41 -8.64
CA ILE A 289 -39.26 -76.10 -9.53
C ILE A 289 -40.44 -76.92 -9.01
N THR A 290 -41.52 -76.26 -8.65
CA THR A 290 -42.70 -76.96 -8.12
C THR A 290 -43.32 -77.81 -9.24
N LEU A 291 -43.95 -78.94 -8.90
CA LEU A 291 -44.70 -79.75 -9.88
C LEU A 291 -45.74 -78.91 -10.66
N ARG A 292 -46.23 -77.82 -10.05
CA ARG A 292 -47.07 -76.80 -10.69
C ARG A 292 -46.33 -76.03 -11.77
N GLU A 293 -45.12 -75.55 -11.51
CA GLU A 293 -44.29 -74.89 -12.53
C GLU A 293 -43.91 -75.85 -13.66
N GLU A 294 -43.69 -77.14 -13.37
CA GLU A 294 -43.53 -78.17 -14.41
C GLU A 294 -44.81 -78.37 -15.22
N LEU A 295 -45.97 -78.46 -14.56
CA LEU A 295 -47.28 -78.53 -15.23
C LEU A 295 -47.57 -77.28 -16.07
N GLU A 296 -47.18 -76.09 -15.62
CA GLU A 296 -47.27 -74.86 -16.39
C GLU A 296 -46.39 -74.91 -17.63
N MET A 297 -45.17 -75.44 -17.53
CA MET A 297 -44.32 -75.67 -18.71
C MET A 297 -44.97 -76.68 -19.65
N VAL A 298 -45.51 -77.79 -19.14
CA VAL A 298 -46.20 -78.80 -19.96
C VAL A 298 -47.48 -78.26 -20.61
N TYR A 299 -48.27 -77.44 -19.93
CA TYR A 299 -49.45 -76.80 -20.53
C TYR A 299 -49.07 -75.75 -21.56
N LYS A 300 -47.99 -74.99 -21.33
CA LYS A 300 -47.42 -74.09 -22.34
C LYS A 300 -46.96 -74.86 -23.56
N ASP A 301 -46.25 -75.96 -23.36
CA ASP A 301 -45.78 -76.83 -24.44
C ASP A 301 -46.95 -77.49 -25.16
N LYS A 302 -47.99 -77.93 -24.44
CA LYS A 302 -49.24 -78.45 -25.03
C LYS A 302 -49.93 -77.40 -25.90
N ASN A 303 -50.11 -76.18 -25.40
CA ASN A 303 -50.75 -75.11 -26.15
C ASN A 303 -49.92 -74.71 -27.38
N GLN A 304 -48.58 -74.67 -27.24
CA GLN A 304 -47.67 -74.49 -28.36
C GLN A 304 -47.81 -75.62 -29.38
N LEU A 305 -47.84 -76.87 -28.94
CA LEU A 305 -48.01 -78.04 -29.81
C LEU A 305 -49.39 -78.07 -30.47
N GLU A 306 -50.45 -77.64 -29.81
CA GLU A 306 -51.79 -77.52 -30.39
C GLU A 306 -51.85 -76.41 -31.45
N GLU A 307 -51.20 -75.27 -31.20
CA GLU A 307 -51.06 -74.18 -32.15
C GLU A 307 -50.17 -74.58 -33.33
N GLU A 308 -49.06 -75.29 -33.08
CA GLU A 308 -48.22 -75.91 -34.10
C GLU A 308 -48.98 -76.97 -34.88
N ASN A 309 -49.85 -77.78 -34.26
CA ASN A 309 -50.66 -78.78 -34.95
C ASN A 309 -51.77 -78.12 -35.80
N LYS A 310 -52.37 -77.02 -35.33
CA LYS A 310 -53.30 -76.18 -36.11
C LYS A 310 -52.58 -75.51 -37.29
N ASN A 311 -51.38 -75.00 -37.05
CA ASN A 311 -50.49 -74.44 -38.08
C ASN A 311 -49.97 -75.52 -39.04
N LEU A 312 -49.75 -76.75 -38.58
CA LEU A 312 -49.35 -77.91 -39.37
C LEU A 312 -50.51 -78.43 -40.22
N LYS A 313 -51.75 -78.35 -39.74
CA LYS A 313 -52.95 -78.66 -40.54
C LYS A 313 -53.17 -77.61 -41.64
N LEU A 314 -53.00 -76.32 -41.32
CA LEU A 314 -53.03 -75.23 -42.31
C LEU A 314 -51.84 -75.33 -43.27
N SER A 315 -50.67 -75.70 -42.75
CA SER A 315 -49.45 -75.94 -43.52
C SER A 315 -49.56 -77.18 -44.37
N LEU A 316 -50.20 -78.28 -43.97
CA LEU A 316 -50.39 -79.48 -44.81
C LEU A 316 -51.29 -79.21 -46.02
N ILE A 317 -52.28 -78.32 -45.85
CA ILE A 317 -53.11 -77.82 -46.96
C ILE A 317 -52.28 -76.90 -47.88
N SER A 318 -51.38 -76.09 -47.31
CA SER A 318 -50.45 -75.24 -48.06
C SER A 318 -49.24 -76.00 -48.65
N ASN A 319 -48.81 -77.12 -48.06
CA ASN A 319 -47.56 -77.84 -48.32
C ASN A 319 -47.69 -78.74 -49.55
N ARG A 320 -48.90 -79.18 -49.92
CA ARG A 320 -49.08 -79.83 -51.23
C ARG A 320 -48.74 -78.90 -52.40
N GLU A 321 -48.87 -77.58 -52.21
CA GLU A 321 -48.49 -76.55 -53.17
C GLU A 321 -47.09 -75.95 -52.89
N ASN A 322 -46.66 -75.93 -51.62
CA ASN A 322 -45.37 -75.39 -51.19
C ASN A 322 -44.22 -76.40 -51.14
N ASP A 323 -44.41 -77.71 -51.09
CA ASP A 323 -43.30 -78.68 -50.98
C ASP A 323 -42.36 -78.63 -52.21
N SER A 324 -42.90 -78.28 -53.37
CA SER A 324 -42.11 -78.00 -54.58
C SER A 324 -41.34 -76.68 -54.53
N LYS A 325 -41.76 -75.70 -53.72
CA LYS A 325 -41.07 -74.41 -53.52
C LYS A 325 -40.11 -74.46 -52.32
N ASN A 326 -40.52 -75.13 -51.26
CA ASN A 326 -39.77 -75.35 -50.02
C ASN A 326 -38.52 -76.18 -50.27
N LEU A 327 -38.51 -77.17 -51.16
CA LEU A 327 -37.27 -77.93 -51.42
C LEU A 327 -36.17 -77.04 -52.05
N LEU A 328 -36.57 -76.09 -52.90
CA LEU A 328 -35.68 -75.10 -53.51
C LEU A 328 -35.27 -74.02 -52.50
N GLU A 329 -36.20 -73.60 -51.64
CA GLU A 329 -35.95 -72.59 -50.62
C GLU A 329 -35.12 -73.14 -49.46
N LEU A 330 -35.28 -74.40 -49.08
CA LEU A 330 -34.51 -75.09 -48.04
C LEU A 330 -33.05 -75.29 -48.49
N HIS A 331 -32.82 -75.56 -49.78
CA HIS A 331 -31.47 -75.62 -50.33
C HIS A 331 -30.77 -74.24 -50.25
N ASN A 332 -31.48 -73.17 -50.62
CA ASN A 332 -30.98 -71.81 -50.51
C ASN A 332 -30.81 -71.34 -49.05
N GLN A 333 -31.70 -71.77 -48.15
CA GLN A 333 -31.60 -71.48 -46.72
C GLN A 333 -30.45 -72.26 -46.07
N LEU A 334 -30.16 -73.48 -46.52
CA LEU A 334 -29.03 -74.27 -46.00
C LEU A 334 -27.69 -73.67 -46.44
N GLU A 335 -27.57 -73.22 -47.69
CA GLU A 335 -26.45 -72.40 -48.17
C GLU A 335 -26.31 -71.11 -47.36
N LYS A 336 -27.43 -70.39 -47.16
CA LYS A 336 -27.46 -69.15 -46.38
C LYS A 336 -27.06 -69.38 -44.92
N LEU A 337 -27.60 -70.41 -44.26
CA LEU A 337 -27.26 -70.77 -42.89
C LEU A 337 -25.82 -71.25 -42.75
N LYS A 338 -25.27 -71.89 -43.78
CA LYS A 338 -23.85 -72.26 -43.82
C LYS A 338 -22.97 -71.02 -43.91
N THR A 339 -23.32 -70.04 -44.75
CA THR A 339 -22.64 -68.75 -44.78
C THR A 339 -22.82 -67.95 -43.50
N GLU A 340 -24.01 -67.94 -42.90
CA GLU A 340 -24.30 -67.27 -41.63
C GLU A 340 -23.54 -67.93 -40.48
N ASN A 341 -23.43 -69.26 -40.43
CA ASN A 341 -22.58 -69.92 -39.43
C ASN A 341 -21.12 -69.55 -39.58
N GLN A 342 -20.64 -69.40 -40.82
CA GLN A 342 -19.27 -69.00 -41.09
C GLN A 342 -19.03 -67.54 -40.69
N VAL A 343 -20.01 -66.65 -40.91
CA VAL A 343 -19.99 -65.25 -40.45
C VAL A 343 -20.09 -65.18 -38.92
N LEU A 344 -20.96 -65.96 -38.29
CA LEU A 344 -21.11 -66.02 -36.84
C LEU A 344 -19.85 -66.57 -36.16
N ALA A 345 -19.16 -67.54 -36.78
CA ALA A 345 -17.87 -68.01 -36.30
C ALA A 345 -16.82 -66.87 -36.33
N LEU A 346 -16.77 -66.09 -37.40
CA LEU A 346 -15.91 -64.91 -37.50
C LEU A 346 -16.31 -63.81 -36.49
N GLU A 347 -17.61 -63.58 -36.28
CA GLU A 347 -18.10 -62.62 -35.27
C GLU A 347 -17.77 -63.06 -33.84
N VAL A 348 -17.81 -64.36 -33.54
CA VAL A 348 -17.38 -64.90 -32.25
C VAL A 348 -15.88 -64.67 -32.07
N GLU A 349 -15.09 -64.91 -33.11
CA GLU A 349 -13.65 -64.62 -33.10
C GLU A 349 -13.37 -63.12 -32.89
N ASP A 350 -14.12 -62.24 -33.54
CA ASP A 350 -14.03 -60.80 -33.37
C ASP A 350 -14.51 -60.34 -32.00
N LYS A 351 -15.58 -60.93 -31.45
CA LYS A 351 -16.03 -60.68 -30.07
C LYS A 351 -14.99 -61.11 -29.06
N ILE A 352 -14.32 -62.24 -29.26
CA ILE A 352 -13.19 -62.68 -28.42
C ILE A 352 -12.04 -61.66 -28.53
N ARG A 353 -11.76 -61.14 -29.72
CA ARG A 353 -10.74 -60.10 -29.94
C ARG A 353 -11.11 -58.79 -29.26
N VAL A 354 -12.36 -58.36 -29.36
CA VAL A 354 -12.91 -57.16 -28.68
C VAL A 354 -12.89 -57.34 -27.17
N ASN A 355 -13.22 -58.53 -26.66
CA ASN A 355 -13.21 -58.80 -25.23
C ASN A 355 -11.78 -58.76 -24.66
N LYS A 356 -10.79 -59.33 -25.37
CA LYS A 356 -9.37 -59.18 -25.03
C LYS A 356 -8.92 -57.71 -25.06
N ASN A 357 -9.42 -56.92 -26.02
CA ASN A 357 -9.15 -55.48 -26.07
C ASN A 357 -9.82 -54.73 -24.91
N GLN A 358 -11.02 -55.12 -24.50
CA GLN A 358 -11.72 -54.56 -23.33
C GLN A 358 -11.02 -54.92 -22.02
N GLU A 359 -10.51 -56.15 -21.88
CA GLU A 359 -9.68 -56.55 -20.73
C GLU A 359 -8.38 -55.74 -20.68
N ALA A 360 -7.69 -55.57 -21.81
CA ALA A 360 -6.51 -54.71 -21.90
C ALA A 360 -6.84 -53.25 -21.56
N TYR A 361 -8.00 -52.74 -21.99
CA TYR A 361 -8.49 -51.41 -21.65
C TYR A 361 -8.84 -51.27 -20.16
N SER A 362 -9.45 -52.29 -19.56
CA SER A 362 -9.76 -52.37 -18.13
C SER A 362 -8.49 -52.36 -17.28
N ILE A 363 -7.46 -53.11 -17.70
CA ILE A 363 -6.14 -53.08 -17.06
C ILE A 363 -5.51 -51.68 -17.18
N LYS A 364 -5.62 -51.05 -18.34
CA LYS A 364 -5.14 -49.68 -18.56
C LYS A 364 -5.88 -48.66 -17.68
N LEU A 365 -7.19 -48.78 -17.52
CA LEU A 365 -7.99 -47.95 -16.62
C LEU A 365 -7.62 -48.17 -15.15
N LYS A 366 -7.42 -49.42 -14.71
CA LYS A 366 -6.97 -49.71 -13.35
C LYS A 366 -5.58 -49.12 -13.08
N HIS A 367 -4.70 -49.17 -14.06
CA HIS A 367 -3.39 -48.52 -13.95
C HIS A 367 -3.52 -47.00 -13.90
N GLN A 368 -4.35 -46.39 -14.74
CA GLN A 368 -4.64 -44.95 -14.68
C GLN A 368 -5.23 -44.53 -13.34
N LEU A 369 -6.20 -45.28 -12.81
CA LEU A 369 -6.81 -45.03 -11.51
C LEU A 369 -5.76 -45.06 -10.39
N LYS A 370 -4.89 -46.06 -10.40
CA LYS A 370 -3.77 -46.16 -9.45
C LYS A 370 -2.81 -44.98 -9.59
N THR A 371 -2.51 -44.56 -10.82
CA THR A 371 -1.63 -43.41 -11.09
C THR A 371 -2.26 -42.11 -10.57
N SER A 372 -3.55 -41.89 -10.80
CA SER A 372 -4.29 -40.74 -10.25
C SER A 372 -4.40 -40.78 -8.73
N ASP A 373 -4.54 -41.96 -8.12
CA ASP A 373 -4.52 -42.11 -6.66
C ASP A 373 -3.14 -41.78 -6.07
N ASP A 374 -2.07 -42.21 -6.71
CA ASP A 374 -0.69 -41.87 -6.32
C ASP A 374 -0.42 -40.36 -6.50
N GLU A 375 -0.95 -39.74 -7.55
CA GLU A 375 -0.90 -38.28 -7.75
C GLU A 375 -1.71 -37.52 -6.70
N ARG A 376 -2.91 -37.99 -6.36
CA ARG A 376 -3.73 -37.44 -5.29
C ARG A 376 -3.04 -37.55 -3.94
N ASN A 377 -2.38 -38.68 -3.67
CA ASN A 377 -1.58 -38.87 -2.47
C ASN A 377 -0.37 -37.93 -2.44
N ARG A 378 0.32 -37.72 -3.57
CA ARG A 378 1.38 -36.69 -3.69
C ARG A 378 0.84 -35.27 -3.44
N LEU A 379 -0.31 -34.92 -4.00
CA LEU A 379 -0.99 -33.65 -3.74
C LEU A 379 -1.24 -33.45 -2.25
N LYS A 380 -1.76 -34.48 -1.58
CA LYS A 380 -2.11 -34.44 -0.17
C LYS A 380 -0.90 -34.37 0.77
N THR A 381 0.13 -35.17 0.51
CA THR A 381 1.29 -35.33 1.41
C THR A 381 2.41 -34.33 1.15
N TRP A 382 2.55 -33.82 -0.07
CA TRP A 382 3.69 -32.97 -0.44
C TRP A 382 3.26 -31.56 -0.83
N TYR A 383 2.26 -31.43 -1.72
CA TYR A 383 1.87 -30.11 -2.21
C TYR A 383 1.07 -29.31 -1.18
N ILE A 384 0.11 -29.91 -0.48
CA ILE A 384 -0.69 -29.21 0.55
C ILE A 384 0.18 -28.66 1.69
N PRO A 385 1.09 -29.43 2.32
CA PRO A 385 1.97 -28.89 3.35
C PRO A 385 2.86 -27.76 2.84
N ARG A 386 3.41 -27.91 1.64
CA ARG A 386 4.25 -26.87 1.00
C ARG A 386 3.47 -25.61 0.67
N LEU A 387 2.19 -25.73 0.32
CA LEU A 387 1.29 -24.60 0.08
C LEU A 387 0.95 -23.87 1.39
N LYS A 388 0.75 -24.61 2.49
CA LYS A 388 0.60 -24.04 3.84
C LYS A 388 1.85 -23.29 4.29
N GLU A 389 3.03 -23.85 4.06
CA GLU A 389 4.31 -23.20 4.36
C GLU A 389 4.53 -21.94 3.51
N THR A 390 4.20 -22.00 2.21
CA THR A 390 4.26 -20.84 1.30
C THR A 390 3.31 -19.72 1.76
N ARG A 391 2.11 -20.06 2.25
CA ARG A 391 1.20 -19.06 2.86
C ARG A 391 1.79 -18.42 4.10
N LYS A 392 2.45 -19.20 4.96
CA LYS A 392 3.11 -18.68 6.16
C LYS A 392 4.16 -17.65 5.76
N TYR A 393 5.03 -17.98 4.81
CA TYR A 393 6.04 -17.04 4.31
C TYR A 393 5.45 -15.80 3.65
N GLN A 394 4.34 -15.93 2.91
CA GLN A 394 3.66 -14.75 2.35
C GLN A 394 3.04 -13.85 3.42
N LYS A 395 2.44 -14.42 4.47
CA LYS A 395 1.92 -13.63 5.60
C LYS A 395 3.06 -12.90 6.33
N GLU A 396 4.18 -13.58 6.58
CA GLU A 396 5.38 -12.96 7.18
C GLU A 396 5.96 -11.84 6.30
N LEU A 397 6.05 -12.06 4.98
CA LEU A 397 6.51 -11.03 4.03
C LEU A 397 5.57 -9.83 3.95
N ALA A 398 4.25 -10.05 3.99
CA ALA A 398 3.26 -8.98 4.01
C ALA A 398 3.41 -8.11 5.28
N LEU A 399 3.58 -8.75 6.44
CA LEU A 399 3.81 -8.04 7.71
C LEU A 399 5.11 -7.23 7.70
N GLU A 400 6.20 -7.79 7.19
CA GLU A 400 7.46 -7.04 7.05
C GLU A 400 7.34 -5.88 6.05
N LEU A 401 6.60 -6.07 4.95
CA LEU A 401 6.33 -4.98 4.00
C LEU A 401 5.48 -3.86 4.61
N ASP A 402 4.52 -4.19 5.48
CA ASP A 402 3.73 -3.20 6.21
C ASP A 402 4.59 -2.43 7.22
N LYS A 403 5.55 -3.07 7.90
CA LYS A 403 6.55 -2.35 8.70
C LYS A 403 7.37 -1.39 7.83
N ILE A 404 7.90 -1.87 6.71
CA ILE A 404 8.66 -1.03 5.77
C ILE A 404 7.80 0.12 5.23
N LYS A 405 6.50 -0.12 4.98
CA LYS A 405 5.55 0.92 4.57
C LYS A 405 5.37 1.97 5.67
N SER A 406 5.23 1.54 6.92
CA SER A 406 5.14 2.42 8.09
C SER A 406 6.38 3.31 8.19
N ASP A 407 7.57 2.73 8.06
CA ASP A 407 8.84 3.46 8.06
C ASP A 407 8.96 4.40 6.85
N ALA A 408 8.47 3.97 5.68
CA ALA A 408 8.44 4.77 4.46
C ALA A 408 7.49 5.97 4.54
N GLU A 409 6.41 5.88 5.31
CA GLU A 409 5.50 6.99 5.57
C GLU A 409 6.10 8.03 6.52
N LEU A 410 7.07 7.63 7.35
CA LEU A 410 7.83 8.52 8.23
C LEU A 410 8.94 9.29 7.48
N LEU A 411 9.51 8.72 6.41
CA LEU A 411 10.59 9.34 5.62
C LEU A 411 10.26 10.78 5.15
N PRO A 412 9.08 11.09 4.60
CA PRO A 412 8.71 12.46 4.24
C PRO A 412 8.72 13.44 5.42
N SER A 413 8.32 13.02 6.63
CA SER A 413 8.35 13.89 7.80
C SER A 413 9.79 14.10 8.27
N MET A 414 10.62 13.06 8.24
CA MET A 414 12.06 13.15 8.52
C MET A 414 12.80 14.05 7.54
N PHE A 415 12.55 13.94 6.23
CA PHE A 415 13.16 14.83 5.24
C PHE A 415 12.70 16.28 5.38
N ARG A 416 11.44 16.53 5.79
CA ARG A 416 10.98 17.89 6.11
C ARG A 416 11.68 18.44 7.35
N ALA A 417 11.82 17.62 8.40
CA ALA A 417 12.54 17.99 9.61
C ALA A 417 14.02 18.26 9.32
N GLU A 418 14.67 17.42 8.50
CA GLU A 418 16.05 17.62 8.07
C GLU A 418 16.19 18.86 7.17
N ALA A 419 15.26 19.11 6.25
CA ALA A 419 15.27 20.32 5.42
C ALA A 419 15.10 21.59 6.26
N MET A 420 14.22 21.56 7.26
CA MET A 420 14.07 22.62 8.26
C MET A 420 15.38 22.82 9.04
N PHE A 421 15.99 21.74 9.50
CA PHE A 421 17.28 21.78 10.20
C PHE A 421 18.40 22.35 9.32
N ARG A 422 18.53 21.91 8.07
CA ARG A 422 19.49 22.47 7.09
C ARG A 422 19.21 23.93 6.75
N LYS A 423 17.95 24.37 6.78
CA LYS A 423 17.59 25.79 6.63
C LYS A 423 18.04 26.59 7.84
N GLN A 424 17.80 26.07 9.05
CA GLN A 424 18.25 26.67 10.30
C GLN A 424 19.79 26.76 10.36
N CYS A 425 20.52 25.68 10.07
CA CYS A 425 21.98 25.72 10.03
C CYS A 425 22.53 26.69 8.97
N ARG A 426 21.85 26.85 7.83
CA ARG A 426 22.22 27.86 6.82
C ARG A 426 21.99 29.27 7.35
N GLN A 427 20.86 29.52 8.02
CA GLN A 427 20.59 30.81 8.66
C GLN A 427 21.63 31.12 9.74
N GLU A 428 21.93 30.18 10.64
CA GLU A 428 22.96 30.34 11.67
C GLU A 428 24.35 30.60 11.05
N ARG A 429 24.69 29.91 9.96
CA ARG A 429 25.93 30.14 9.22
C ARG A 429 25.94 31.52 8.57
N ASP A 430 24.87 31.92 7.90
CA ASP A 430 24.79 33.20 7.19
C ASP A 430 24.80 34.37 8.21
N GLU A 431 24.13 34.24 9.36
CA GLU A 431 24.24 35.18 10.49
C GLU A 431 25.66 35.25 11.07
N ALA A 432 26.36 34.11 11.17
CA ALA A 432 27.76 34.09 11.61
C ALA A 432 28.69 34.77 10.59
N VAL A 433 28.45 34.55 9.30
CA VAL A 433 29.18 35.23 8.20
C VAL A 433 28.89 36.72 8.22
N GLU A 434 27.64 37.14 8.41
CA GLU A 434 27.26 38.55 8.51
C GLU A 434 27.97 39.22 9.69
N LYS A 435 27.90 38.63 10.89
CA LYS A 435 28.65 39.08 12.08
C LYS A 435 30.17 39.15 11.83
N MET A 436 30.73 38.17 11.11
CA MET A 436 32.15 38.18 10.74
C MET A 436 32.46 39.33 9.77
N THR A 437 31.61 39.57 8.76
CA THR A 437 31.81 40.67 7.81
C THR A 437 31.66 42.04 8.46
N GLU A 438 30.73 42.21 9.41
CA GLU A 438 30.62 43.42 10.22
C GLU A 438 31.85 43.64 11.09
N ALA A 439 32.35 42.58 11.74
CA ALA A 439 33.59 42.64 12.51
C ALA A 439 34.80 43.00 11.64
N LEU A 440 34.89 42.47 10.41
CA LEU A 440 35.94 42.81 9.45
C LEU A 440 35.82 44.27 8.98
N LYS A 441 34.62 44.76 8.69
CA LYS A 441 34.42 46.19 8.35
C LYS A 441 34.83 47.10 9.50
N LYS A 442 34.48 46.73 10.74
CA LYS A 442 34.89 47.47 11.94
C LYS A 442 36.40 47.45 12.12
N MET A 443 37.05 46.30 11.88
CA MET A 443 38.50 46.17 11.91
C MET A 443 39.17 47.06 10.86
N GLN A 444 38.66 47.08 9.62
CA GLN A 444 39.17 47.94 8.54
C GLN A 444 39.01 49.44 8.88
N LEU A 445 37.88 49.84 9.47
CA LEU A 445 37.68 51.21 9.94
C LEU A 445 38.71 51.59 11.02
N LEU A 446 38.91 50.72 12.02
CA LEU A 446 39.92 50.94 13.06
C LEU A 446 41.35 50.96 12.49
N GLU A 447 41.64 50.17 11.47
CA GLU A 447 42.94 50.16 10.81
C GLU A 447 43.19 51.45 10.02
N LYS A 448 42.15 51.97 9.36
CA LYS A 448 42.18 53.29 8.72
C LYS A 448 42.38 54.40 9.75
N GLU A 449 41.61 54.40 10.84
CA GLU A 449 41.80 55.36 11.94
C GLU A 449 43.21 55.28 12.53
N ARG A 450 43.77 54.07 12.68
CA ARG A 450 45.15 53.88 13.14
C ARG A 450 46.17 54.47 12.16
N MET A 451 45.91 54.33 10.85
CA MET A 451 46.77 54.92 9.82
C MET A 451 46.70 56.45 9.83
N ASP A 452 45.50 57.01 9.92
CA ASP A 452 45.28 58.46 9.99
C ASP A 452 45.95 59.06 11.25
N LEU A 453 45.80 58.39 12.40
CA LEU A 453 46.47 58.77 13.64
C LEU A 453 48.00 58.67 13.55
N ARG A 454 48.54 57.67 12.85
CA ARG A 454 49.98 57.57 12.59
C ARG A 454 50.47 58.72 11.71
N GLN A 455 49.75 59.05 10.64
CA GLN A 455 50.10 60.17 9.78
C GLN A 455 50.06 61.50 10.54
N GLU A 456 49.07 61.71 11.42
CA GLU A 456 49.01 62.91 12.25
C GLU A 456 50.12 62.93 13.31
N LEU A 457 50.50 61.76 13.85
CA LEU A 457 51.66 61.65 14.76
C LEU A 457 52.96 62.02 14.03
N ASP A 458 53.21 61.47 12.84
CA ASP A 458 54.36 61.81 12.01
C ASP A 458 54.37 63.31 11.64
N ARG A 459 53.20 63.87 11.32
CA ARG A 459 53.06 65.31 11.05
C ARG A 459 53.42 66.15 12.26
N LYS A 460 52.94 65.77 13.45
CA LYS A 460 53.27 66.43 14.73
C LYS A 460 54.74 66.27 15.10
N GLU A 461 55.35 65.13 14.81
CA GLU A 461 56.79 64.90 15.01
C GLU A 461 57.64 65.78 14.08
N ARG A 462 57.25 65.93 12.81
CA ARG A 462 57.91 66.88 11.90
C ARG A 462 57.78 68.32 12.39
N LEU A 463 56.59 68.73 12.82
CA LEU A 463 56.36 70.06 13.38
C LEU A 463 57.16 70.29 14.68
N SER A 464 57.26 69.29 15.55
CA SER A 464 58.04 69.39 16.77
C SER A 464 59.54 69.48 16.48
N LEU A 465 60.05 68.72 15.51
CA LEU A 465 61.43 68.83 15.03
C LEU A 465 61.72 70.21 14.41
N GLN A 466 60.81 70.74 13.60
CA GLN A 466 60.92 72.10 13.07
C GLN A 466 60.91 73.15 14.19
N ALA A 467 60.04 73.00 15.20
CA ALA A 467 60.00 73.89 16.35
C ALA A 467 61.29 73.81 17.19
N ILE A 468 61.87 72.61 17.35
CA ILE A 468 63.17 72.42 18.01
C ILE A 468 64.28 73.09 17.21
N ALA A 469 64.30 72.93 15.88
CA ALA A 469 65.28 73.58 15.01
C ALA A 469 65.14 75.11 15.05
N ALA A 470 63.92 75.64 14.98
CA ALA A 470 63.64 77.07 15.10
C ALA A 470 64.05 77.60 16.48
N ARG A 471 63.78 76.85 17.56
CA ARG A 471 64.23 77.19 18.92
C ARG A 471 65.74 77.17 19.05
N SER A 472 66.43 76.22 18.41
CA SER A 472 67.90 76.16 18.36
C SER A 472 68.47 77.39 17.65
N ASN A 473 67.90 77.77 16.50
CA ASN A 473 68.28 78.99 15.78
C ASN A 473 68.02 80.25 16.62
N MET A 474 66.85 80.37 17.25
CA MET A 474 66.53 81.48 18.14
C MET A 474 67.47 81.54 19.34
N LYS A 475 67.86 80.40 19.91
CA LYS A 475 68.86 80.33 20.97
C LYS A 475 70.21 80.83 20.49
N SER A 476 70.66 80.42 19.31
CA SER A 476 71.91 80.94 18.72
C SER A 476 71.84 82.46 18.51
N HIS A 477 70.70 83.00 18.05
CA HIS A 477 70.50 84.44 17.95
C HIS A 477 70.52 85.13 19.31
N LEU A 478 69.89 84.54 20.33
CA LEU A 478 69.89 85.05 21.70
C LEU A 478 71.30 85.04 22.30
N ASP A 479 72.06 83.96 22.12
CA ASP A 479 73.43 83.83 22.60
C ASP A 479 74.33 84.88 21.92
N ASN A 480 74.19 85.06 20.60
CA ASN A 480 74.88 86.12 19.85
C ASN A 480 74.51 87.53 20.33
N ALA A 481 73.21 87.79 20.57
CA ALA A 481 72.75 89.08 21.10
C ALA A 481 73.24 89.32 22.54
N THR A 482 73.28 88.28 23.36
CA THR A 482 73.79 88.32 24.74
C THR A 482 75.29 88.61 24.74
N GLN A 483 76.05 87.98 23.85
CA GLN A 483 77.47 88.27 23.66
C GLN A 483 77.67 89.71 23.19
N HIS A 484 76.86 90.18 22.24
CA HIS A 484 76.88 91.58 21.80
C HIS A 484 76.59 92.56 22.94
N LEU A 485 75.61 92.25 23.79
CA LEU A 485 75.29 93.04 24.98
C LEU A 485 76.48 93.10 25.93
N LYS A 486 77.11 91.97 26.20
CA LYS A 486 78.31 91.88 27.06
C LYS A 486 79.48 92.70 26.50
N ASP A 487 79.69 92.66 25.19
CA ASP A 487 80.71 93.46 24.52
C ASP A 487 80.39 94.97 24.61
N THR A 488 79.12 95.35 24.49
CA THR A 488 78.70 96.75 24.68
C THR A 488 78.79 97.20 26.14
N GLU A 489 78.46 96.35 27.11
CA GLU A 489 78.66 96.64 28.53
C GLU A 489 80.14 96.88 28.85
N ASN A 490 81.04 96.06 28.30
CA ASN A 490 82.47 96.26 28.43
C ASN A 490 82.94 97.59 27.80
N LYS A 491 82.40 97.96 26.64
CA LYS A 491 82.66 99.28 26.04
C LYS A 491 82.14 100.42 26.91
N ILE A 492 80.94 100.29 27.49
CA ILE A 492 80.37 101.27 28.42
C ILE A 492 81.29 101.41 29.63
N LYS A 493 81.72 100.30 30.27
CA LYS A 493 82.65 100.34 31.41
C LYS A 493 83.96 101.07 31.06
N ASN A 494 84.54 100.79 29.90
CA ASN A 494 85.75 101.48 29.44
C ASN A 494 85.52 102.98 29.20
N MET A 495 84.38 103.36 28.64
CA MET A 495 84.00 104.76 28.43
C MET A 495 83.74 105.48 29.75
N THR A 496 83.05 104.84 30.69
CA THR A 496 82.82 105.38 32.04
C THR A 496 84.13 105.59 32.78
N GLN A 497 85.09 104.66 32.67
CA GLN A 497 86.43 104.85 33.23
C GLN A 497 87.15 106.05 32.60
N ARG A 498 87.10 106.19 31.27
CA ARG A 498 87.68 107.36 30.57
C ARG A 498 87.04 108.68 30.99
N ILE A 499 85.72 108.71 31.22
CA ILE A 499 85.03 109.89 31.74
C ILE A 499 85.55 110.22 33.13
N LYS A 500 85.70 109.22 34.00
CA LYS A 500 86.23 109.41 35.35
C LYS A 500 87.66 109.96 35.33
N ASP A 501 88.53 109.40 34.49
CA ASP A 501 89.91 109.88 34.33
C ASP A 501 89.94 111.35 33.83
N ALA A 502 89.06 111.70 32.89
CA ALA A 502 88.92 113.07 32.39
C ALA A 502 88.33 114.03 33.44
N GLU A 503 87.38 113.58 34.27
CA GLU A 503 86.84 114.35 35.40
C GLU A 503 87.93 114.66 36.44
N GLU A 504 88.80 113.70 36.72
CA GLU A 504 89.96 113.89 37.61
C GLU A 504 90.95 114.90 37.02
N GLU A 505 91.23 114.85 35.72
CA GLU A 505 92.03 115.87 35.02
C GLU A 505 91.40 117.26 35.09
N VAL A 506 90.09 117.37 34.84
CA VAL A 506 89.36 118.64 34.94
C VAL A 506 89.43 119.20 36.35
N GLN A 507 89.26 118.39 37.39
CA GLN A 507 89.43 118.83 38.77
C GLN A 507 90.85 119.29 39.07
N TYR A 508 91.86 118.59 38.56
CA TYR A 508 93.26 118.98 38.69
C TYR A 508 93.52 120.36 38.07
N TYR A 509 93.05 120.60 36.84
CA TYR A 509 93.19 121.89 36.17
C TYR A 509 92.39 122.99 36.85
N LYS A 510 91.19 122.68 37.37
CA LYS A 510 90.37 123.64 38.13
C LYS A 510 91.09 124.09 39.40
N LYS A 511 91.65 123.15 40.16
CA LYS A 511 92.45 123.46 41.36
C LYS A 511 93.65 124.34 41.03
N ARG A 512 94.36 124.02 39.94
CA ARG A 512 95.52 124.81 39.49
C ARG A 512 95.13 126.21 38.99
N HIS A 513 93.99 126.32 38.31
CA HIS A 513 93.39 127.60 37.94
C HIS A 513 93.05 128.43 39.17
N ASP A 514 92.42 127.83 40.18
CA ASP A 514 92.06 128.53 41.43
C ASP A 514 93.30 128.97 42.22
N GLU A 515 94.35 128.14 42.29
CA GLU A 515 95.65 128.52 42.88
C GLU A 515 96.27 129.71 42.15
N MET A 516 96.28 129.69 40.81
CA MET A 516 96.74 130.84 40.00
C MET A 516 95.87 132.07 40.20
N PHE A 517 94.55 131.92 40.22
CA PHE A 517 93.60 133.02 40.42
C PHE A 517 93.78 133.66 41.81
N THR A 518 94.05 132.85 42.83
CA THR A 518 94.35 133.33 44.19
C THR A 518 95.68 134.09 44.23
N SER A 519 96.70 133.60 43.53
CA SER A 519 97.99 134.29 43.37
C SER A 519 97.85 135.63 42.63
N VAL A 520 97.09 135.66 41.54
CA VAL A 520 96.81 136.87 40.76
C VAL A 520 95.97 137.86 41.57
N SER A 521 94.98 137.39 42.34
CA SER A 521 94.17 138.23 43.23
C SER A 521 95.02 138.85 44.34
N ALA A 522 95.97 138.11 44.91
CA ALA A 522 96.91 138.63 45.90
C ALA A 522 97.86 139.69 45.30
N LEU A 523 98.33 139.49 44.06
CA LEU A 523 99.12 140.48 43.32
C LEU A 523 98.32 141.73 42.99
N ASN A 524 97.06 141.60 42.55
CA ASN A 524 96.19 142.74 42.28
C ASN A 524 95.91 143.56 43.55
N LYS A 525 95.69 142.89 44.69
CA LYS A 525 95.53 143.56 45.99
C LYS A 525 96.80 144.35 46.37
N ARG A 526 97.98 143.79 46.07
CA ARG A 526 99.28 144.47 46.26
C ARG A 526 99.45 145.67 45.32
N ILE A 527 98.96 145.58 44.09
CA ILE A 527 98.94 146.69 43.13
C ILE A 527 98.02 147.81 43.64
N GLU A 528 96.81 147.50 44.11
CA GLU A 528 95.90 148.49 44.71
C GLU A 528 96.51 149.18 45.94
N GLU A 529 97.19 148.44 46.83
CA GLU A 529 97.93 149.02 47.96
C GLU A 529 99.01 150.02 47.49
N LEU A 530 99.76 149.68 46.43
CA LEU A 530 100.80 150.54 45.87
C LEU A 530 100.20 151.76 45.13
N GLU A 531 99.06 151.60 44.46
CA GLU A 531 98.33 152.71 43.84
C GLU A 531 97.76 153.67 44.88
N GLN A 532 97.21 153.15 46.00
CA GLN A 532 96.78 153.99 47.13
C GLN A 532 97.94 154.75 47.76
N HIS A 533 99.11 154.11 47.93
CA HIS A 533 100.33 154.80 48.38
C HIS A 533 100.78 155.89 47.41
N LYS A 534 100.73 155.64 46.11
CA LYS A 534 101.04 156.61 45.06
C LYS A 534 100.06 157.79 45.10
N LEU A 535 98.76 157.53 45.24
CA LEU A 535 97.72 158.55 45.34
C LEU A 535 97.94 159.43 46.58
N HIS A 536 98.21 158.81 47.74
CA HIS A 536 98.47 159.51 48.99
C HIS A 536 99.73 160.40 48.93
N LEU A 537 100.77 159.98 48.21
CA LEU A 537 101.96 160.79 47.96
C LEU A 537 101.68 161.95 47.00
N LEU A 538 100.88 161.73 45.95
CA LEU A 538 100.43 162.79 45.04
C LEU A 538 99.55 163.82 45.74
N GLU A 539 98.69 163.39 46.66
CA GLU A 539 97.83 164.27 47.47
C GLU A 539 98.65 165.11 48.45
N LYS A 540 99.69 164.52 49.08
CA LYS A 540 100.66 165.27 49.90
C LYS A 540 101.47 166.28 49.11
N LEU A 541 101.84 165.97 47.86
CA LEU A 541 102.51 166.91 46.96
C LEU A 541 101.57 168.03 46.50
N LYS A 542 100.27 167.74 46.32
CA LYS A 542 99.25 168.73 45.96
C LYS A 542 98.91 169.68 47.10
N ALA A 543 99.07 169.25 48.36
CA ALA A 543 98.74 170.05 49.54
C ALA A 543 99.75 171.18 49.84
N HIS A 544 100.99 171.10 49.35
CA HIS A 544 102.03 172.05 49.74
C HIS A 544 102.84 172.62 48.57
N GLY A 545 102.13 173.33 47.70
CA GLY A 545 102.68 174.40 46.89
C GLY A 545 101.59 175.40 46.50
N ASP A 546 101.45 176.49 47.24
CA ASP A 546 100.88 177.75 46.71
C ASP A 546 101.64 178.96 47.27
N LYS A 547 102.93 179.05 46.90
CA LYS A 547 103.72 180.29 46.78
C LYS A 547 104.90 179.99 45.86
N GLY A 548 104.88 180.57 44.67
CA GLY A 548 106.02 180.62 43.76
C GLY A 548 105.71 180.02 42.40
N GLY A 549 105.77 180.88 41.38
CA GLY A 549 105.64 180.46 39.99
C GLY A 549 106.64 179.38 39.62
N LEU A 550 106.15 178.42 38.85
CA LEU A 550 106.92 177.50 38.01
C LEU A 550 106.01 177.08 36.85
N GLU A 551 105.67 178.08 36.03
CA GLU A 551 105.82 177.90 34.59
C GLU A 551 107.20 177.26 34.35
N TYR A 552 107.27 176.26 33.45
CA TYR A 552 108.44 175.45 33.05
C TYR A 552 108.60 174.09 33.78
N ILE A 553 107.88 173.05 33.30
CA ILE A 553 108.24 171.60 33.12
C ILE A 553 106.99 170.93 32.46
N VAL A 554 106.48 171.54 31.41
CA VAL A 554 106.41 170.92 30.08
C VAL A 554 107.70 170.14 29.71
N LYS A 555 107.49 168.96 29.10
CA LYS A 555 108.42 168.10 28.32
C LYS A 555 109.26 167.05 29.06
N THR A 556 108.79 165.80 28.93
CA THR A 556 109.46 164.50 28.66
C THR A 556 108.80 163.43 29.57
N GLN A 557 108.00 162.48 29.10
CA GLN A 557 108.25 161.29 28.24
C GLN A 557 106.86 160.75 27.83
N LYS A 558 106.42 160.60 26.57
CA LYS A 558 106.79 159.66 25.47
C LYS A 558 106.92 158.19 25.86
N LEU A 559 105.99 157.37 25.34
CA LEU A 559 106.00 155.94 24.95
C LEU A 559 104.50 155.57 24.72
N ASP A 560 103.89 155.50 23.54
CA ASP A 560 104.26 155.09 22.18
C ASP A 560 104.95 153.72 22.07
N GLN A 561 104.20 152.79 21.45
CA GLN A 561 104.57 151.50 20.83
C GLN A 561 104.54 150.20 21.67
N ILE A 562 103.63 149.28 21.28
CA ILE A 562 103.67 147.79 21.16
C ILE A 562 102.18 147.38 20.92
N LYS A 563 101.63 146.94 19.76
CA LYS A 563 101.88 145.92 18.71
C LYS A 563 101.72 144.44 19.10
N GLY A 564 100.78 143.77 18.41
CA GLY A 564 100.74 142.32 18.06
C GLY A 564 100.24 141.38 19.16
N LYS A 565 99.54 140.27 18.92
CA LYS A 565 99.26 139.47 17.71
C LYS A 565 98.19 138.41 18.03
N GLU A 566 97.30 138.18 17.06
CA GLU A 566 96.84 136.87 16.52
C GLU A 566 96.62 135.62 17.40
N LEU A 567 95.41 135.03 17.31
CA LEU A 567 95.03 133.61 17.08
C LEU A 567 93.50 133.48 17.37
N GLN A 568 92.58 133.35 16.40
CA GLN A 568 92.18 132.15 15.62
C GLN A 568 91.94 130.90 16.50
N ASP A 569 90.92 130.05 16.37
CA ASP A 569 89.82 129.85 15.41
C ASP A 569 88.92 128.72 16.00
N ARG A 570 87.66 128.63 15.56
CA ARG A 570 86.76 127.45 15.57
C ARG A 570 86.42 126.73 16.88
N VAL A 571 85.12 126.74 17.25
CA VAL A 571 84.26 125.53 17.22
C VAL A 571 82.81 125.99 17.00
N VAL A 572 82.22 125.57 15.88
CA VAL A 572 80.77 125.59 15.61
C VAL A 572 80.23 124.21 15.98
N VAL A 573 79.12 124.15 16.72
CA VAL A 573 78.34 122.93 16.94
C VAL A 573 76.95 123.19 16.38
N GLU A 574 76.67 122.61 15.20
CA GLU A 574 75.33 122.56 14.60
C GLU A 574 74.52 121.37 15.15
N ASP A 575 73.20 121.57 15.20
CA ASP A 575 72.18 120.61 15.65
C ASP A 575 72.15 119.34 14.77
N TYR A 576 72.36 118.17 15.39
CA TYR A 576 72.25 116.87 14.72
C TYR A 576 70.92 116.17 15.06
N LYS A 577 70.02 116.11 14.07
CA LYS A 577 68.75 115.36 14.06
C LYS A 577 68.90 114.05 13.26
N PRO A 578 68.69 112.84 13.84
CA PRO A 578 68.98 111.57 13.14
C PRO A 578 67.80 110.92 12.36
N GLU A 579 66.66 111.58 12.18
CA GLU A 579 65.47 110.93 11.60
C GLU A 579 65.50 110.72 10.06
N LEU A 580 66.49 111.26 9.34
CA LEU A 580 66.48 111.28 7.87
C LEU A 580 67.19 110.12 7.14
N ASN A 581 67.76 109.14 7.84
CA ASN A 581 68.53 108.04 7.20
C ASN A 581 68.00 106.60 7.40
N ARG A 582 66.80 106.39 7.98
CA ARG A 582 66.21 105.03 8.10
C ARG A 582 65.16 104.66 7.05
N THR A 583 64.67 105.60 6.25
CA THR A 583 63.67 105.34 5.20
C THR A 583 64.24 104.82 3.88
N LYS A 584 65.58 104.65 3.75
CA LYS A 584 66.22 104.15 2.51
C LYS A 584 66.54 102.64 2.48
N ASN A 585 66.36 101.89 3.58
CA ASN A 585 66.71 100.46 3.66
C ASN A 585 65.52 99.50 3.83
N MET A 586 64.26 99.96 3.76
CA MET A 586 63.07 99.08 3.84
C MET A 586 62.41 98.76 2.49
N ALA A 587 63.06 99.07 1.36
CA ALA A 587 62.49 98.89 0.02
C ALA A 587 63.15 97.79 -0.85
N ALA A 588 64.01 96.92 -0.30
CA ALA A 588 64.80 95.95 -1.08
C ALA A 588 64.61 94.47 -0.70
N GLN A 589 63.49 94.08 -0.09
CA GLN A 589 63.26 92.69 0.34
C GLN A 589 61.83 92.17 0.09
N ALA A 590 61.22 92.61 -1.02
CA ALA A 590 59.85 92.20 -1.42
C ALA A 590 59.74 91.63 -2.85
N MET A 591 60.85 91.26 -3.51
CA MET A 591 60.80 90.57 -4.81
C MET A 591 61.88 89.47 -4.92
N SER A 592 61.44 88.21 -4.90
CA SER A 592 62.15 86.93 -5.17
C SER A 592 61.68 85.95 -4.09
N SER A 593 60.79 84.98 -4.30
CA SER A 593 60.49 84.09 -5.43
C SER A 593 59.06 83.54 -5.17
N GLY A 594 58.19 83.29 -6.15
CA GLY A 594 58.40 82.43 -7.31
C GLY A 594 57.82 81.04 -7.02
N GLU A 595 56.55 80.85 -7.42
CA GLU A 595 55.79 79.59 -7.55
C GLU A 595 56.56 78.53 -8.39
N PRO A 596 56.21 77.22 -8.33
CA PRO A 596 55.22 76.73 -9.30
C PRO A 596 54.32 75.55 -8.85
N ALA A 597 53.23 75.40 -9.60
CA ALA A 597 52.33 74.26 -9.65
C ALA A 597 52.96 73.01 -10.30
N ALA A 598 52.45 71.80 -9.96
CA ALA A 598 52.10 70.72 -10.91
C ALA A 598 51.62 69.41 -10.21
N GLU A 599 50.37 69.05 -10.53
CA GLU A 599 49.85 67.75 -11.03
C GLU A 599 50.01 66.37 -10.34
N THR A 600 48.89 65.64 -10.44
CA THR A 600 48.61 64.18 -10.39
C THR A 600 48.69 63.49 -9.02
N LYS A 601 47.64 62.81 -8.52
CA LYS A 601 46.58 62.00 -9.16
C LYS A 601 45.29 62.03 -8.35
#